data_AF-A0A9N9XE59-F1
#
_entry.id   AF-A0A9N9XE59-F1
#
_cell.length_a   1.000
_cell.length_b   1.000
_cell.length_c   1.000
_cell.angle_alpha   90.00
_cell.angle_beta   90.00
_cell.angle_gamma   90.00
#
_symmetry.space_group_name_H-M   'P 1'
#
loop_
_entity.id
_entity.type
_entity.pdbx_description
1 polymer ?
#
loop_
_entity_poly.entity_id
_entity_poly.type
_entity_poly.pdbx_seq_one_letter_code
_entity_poly.pdbx_strand_id
1 'polypeptide(L)'
;MNSIRFFIFLFAFSAFAYNQIYARHQEYSVEKIAPWWYRRGLYENRTFESKDCFRDVEDARANIRCLALFYVWRWDMKTQSCVLTDYGGCFPTMNNFESLEECNKIAKPVCQQLVEDLKDINILDILDFFIYKVQN
;
A
#
# COMPACT_ATOMS: atom_id res chain seq x y z
N MET A 1 44.13 -3.59 38.50
CA MET A 1 42.73 -3.49 38.03
C MET A 1 42.55 -2.67 36.73
N ASN A 2 43.59 -2.47 35.91
CA ASN A 2 43.51 -1.60 34.71
C ASN A 2 43.56 -2.33 33.36
N SER A 3 43.99 -3.59 33.31
CA SER A 3 44.14 -4.34 32.04
C SER A 3 42.81 -4.92 31.54
N ILE A 4 41.97 -5.47 32.42
CA ILE A 4 40.67 -6.08 32.03
C ILE A 4 39.69 -5.04 31.47
N ARG A 5 39.65 -3.84 32.06
CA ARG A 5 38.79 -2.75 31.57
C ARG A 5 39.18 -2.32 30.15
N PHE A 6 40.46 -2.30 29.83
CA PHE A 6 40.95 -1.93 28.51
C PHE A 6 40.49 -2.92 27.42
N PHE A 7 40.52 -4.22 27.70
CA PHE A 7 40.02 -5.23 26.77
C PHE A 7 38.51 -5.12 26.55
N ILE A 8 37.72 -4.87 27.60
CA ILE A 8 36.28 -4.67 27.48
C ILE A 8 35.97 -3.47 26.56
N PHE A 9 36.71 -2.36 26.71
CA PHE A 9 36.54 -1.20 25.82
C PHE A 9 36.93 -1.49 24.37
N LEU A 10 38.00 -2.24 24.14
CA LEU A 10 38.42 -2.64 22.79
C LEU A 10 37.36 -3.52 22.08
N PHE A 11 36.80 -4.51 22.79
CA PHE A 11 35.73 -5.35 22.25
C PHE A 11 34.44 -4.57 22.01
N ALA A 12 34.07 -3.66 22.92
CA ALA A 12 32.89 -2.81 22.73
C ALA A 12 33.07 -1.84 21.54
N PHE A 13 34.26 -1.26 21.37
CA PHE A 13 34.56 -0.35 20.27
C PHE A 13 34.60 -1.08 18.92
N SER A 14 35.19 -2.28 18.85
CA SER A 14 35.21 -3.07 17.62
C SER A 14 33.81 -3.57 17.23
N ALA A 15 32.99 -3.98 18.20
CA ALA A 15 31.60 -4.35 17.95
C ALA A 15 30.75 -3.15 17.50
N PHE A 16 30.94 -1.97 18.10
CA PHE A 16 30.28 -0.74 17.68
C PHE A 16 30.70 -0.30 16.27
N ALA A 17 32.00 -0.33 15.97
CA ALA A 17 32.53 -0.02 14.64
C ALA A 17 32.04 -1.03 13.59
N TYR A 18 32.01 -2.33 13.92
CA TYR A 18 31.45 -3.37 13.05
C TYR A 18 29.96 -3.14 12.76
N ASN A 19 29.16 -2.81 13.79
CA ASN A 19 27.75 -2.48 13.63
C ASN A 19 27.54 -1.21 12.79
N GLN A 20 28.40 -0.18 12.92
CA GLN A 20 28.32 1.02 12.07
C GLN A 20 28.69 0.73 10.60
N ILE A 21 29.67 -0.15 10.35
CA ILE A 21 30.06 -0.55 8.99
C ILE A 21 28.94 -1.38 8.34
N TYR A 22 28.30 -2.27 9.10
CA TYR A 22 27.17 -3.08 8.60
C TYR A 22 25.92 -2.24 8.34
N ALA A 23 25.60 -1.27 9.21
CA ALA A 23 24.49 -0.34 9.02
C ALA A 23 24.64 0.51 7.74
N ARG A 24 25.88 0.86 7.35
CA ARG A 24 26.14 1.64 6.13
C ARG A 24 25.92 0.85 4.83
N HIS A 25 26.00 -0.47 4.86
CA HIS A 25 25.83 -1.30 3.64
C HIS A 25 24.37 -1.55 3.25
N GLN A 26 23.41 -1.32 4.15
CA GLN A 26 21.98 -1.52 3.88
C GLN A 26 21.27 -0.28 3.31
N GLU A 27 21.96 0.85 3.28
CA GLU A 27 21.43 2.13 2.78
C GLU A 27 21.66 2.32 1.27
N TYR A 28 22.33 1.36 0.60
CA TYR A 28 22.72 1.48 -0.81
C TYR A 28 21.84 0.73 -1.83
N SER A 29 20.67 0.21 -1.43
CA SER A 29 19.84 -0.65 -2.31
C SER A 29 18.45 -0.13 -2.68
N VAL A 30 18.08 1.14 -2.44
CA VAL A 30 16.77 1.66 -2.92
C VAL A 30 16.80 3.12 -3.44
N GLU A 31 17.62 4.02 -2.89
CA GLU A 31 17.39 5.46 -3.12
C GLU A 31 17.88 6.07 -4.45
N LYS A 32 18.80 5.43 -5.18
CA LYS A 32 19.45 6.07 -6.35
C LYS A 32 18.93 5.66 -7.72
N ILE A 33 18.03 4.69 -7.81
CA ILE A 33 17.45 4.23 -9.10
C ILE A 33 15.99 4.71 -9.26
N ALA A 34 15.40 5.27 -8.22
CA ALA A 34 13.99 5.58 -8.24
C ALA A 34 13.69 6.80 -9.14
N PRO A 35 12.86 6.65 -10.19
CA PRO A 35 12.56 7.74 -11.11
C PRO A 35 11.84 8.90 -10.43
N TRP A 36 11.72 10.06 -11.10
CA TRP A 36 11.19 11.30 -10.51
C TRP A 36 9.77 11.17 -9.91
N TRP A 37 8.96 10.19 -10.34
CA TRP A 37 7.66 9.87 -9.75
C TRP A 37 7.75 9.26 -8.34
N TYR A 38 8.91 8.76 -7.92
CA TYR A 38 9.19 8.21 -6.59
C TYR A 38 9.41 9.29 -5.52
N ARG A 39 9.90 10.49 -5.90
CA ARG A 39 10.30 11.54 -4.94
C ARG A 39 9.13 12.35 -4.36
N ARG A 40 7.91 12.16 -4.87
CA ARG A 40 6.73 12.97 -4.51
C ARG A 40 5.78 12.32 -3.50
N GLY A 41 6.18 11.26 -2.79
CA GLY A 41 5.47 10.78 -1.59
C GLY A 41 4.02 10.31 -1.81
N LEU A 42 3.68 9.75 -2.99
CA LEU A 42 2.33 9.28 -3.34
C LEU A 42 2.28 7.78 -3.66
N TYR A 43 3.02 6.95 -2.93
CA TYR A 43 2.72 5.52 -2.84
C TYR A 43 2.78 5.15 -1.35
N GLU A 44 1.63 5.10 -0.70
CA GLU A 44 1.53 4.41 0.58
C GLU A 44 1.95 2.96 0.32
N ASN A 45 3.05 2.52 0.93
CA ASN A 45 3.37 1.11 1.05
C ASN A 45 2.38 0.47 2.04
N ARG A 46 1.09 0.46 1.68
CA ARG A 46 0.00 -0.11 2.44
C ARG A 46 -0.66 -1.23 1.65
N THR A 47 -1.19 -2.18 2.38
CA THR A 47 -1.96 -3.29 1.82
C THR A 47 -3.24 -2.79 1.16
N PHE A 48 -3.70 -3.52 0.14
CA PHE A 48 -5.02 -3.30 -0.45
C PHE A 48 -6.12 -3.51 0.60
N GLU A 49 -7.03 -2.55 0.74
CA GLU A 49 -8.10 -2.56 1.76
C GLU A 49 -9.49 -2.52 1.11
N SER A 50 -10.54 -2.84 1.89
CA SER A 50 -11.93 -2.82 1.42
C SER A 50 -12.38 -1.46 0.83
N LYS A 51 -11.80 -0.35 1.30
CA LYS A 51 -12.04 0.99 0.73
C LYS A 51 -11.53 1.16 -0.70
N ASP A 52 -10.55 0.35 -1.10
CA ASP A 52 -9.93 0.42 -2.43
C ASP A 52 -10.79 -0.26 -3.50
N CYS A 53 -11.72 -1.15 -3.11
CA CYS A 53 -12.63 -1.86 -4.01
C CYS A 53 -13.51 -0.94 -4.88
N PHE A 54 -13.78 0.28 -4.41
CA PHE A 54 -14.61 1.27 -5.11
C PHE A 54 -13.78 2.35 -5.83
N ARG A 55 -12.45 2.30 -5.74
CA ARG A 55 -11.59 3.27 -6.39
C ARG A 55 -11.42 2.90 -7.87
N ASP A 56 -11.31 3.93 -8.71
CA ASP A 56 -10.90 3.78 -10.11
C ASP A 56 -9.40 3.50 -10.21
N VAL A 57 -8.86 3.23 -11.39
CA VAL A 57 -7.42 2.96 -11.62
C VAL A 57 -6.53 4.17 -11.38
N GLU A 58 -7.09 5.38 -11.46
CA GLU A 58 -6.38 6.65 -11.28
C GLU A 58 -7.13 7.61 -10.33
N ASP A 59 -6.39 8.40 -9.57
CA ASP A 59 -6.94 9.37 -8.63
C ASP A 59 -7.28 10.70 -9.31
N ALA A 60 -8.57 10.99 -9.42
CA ALA A 60 -9.07 12.23 -10.00
C ALA A 60 -8.66 13.51 -9.23
N ARG A 61 -8.18 13.39 -7.98
CA ARG A 61 -7.80 14.55 -7.13
C ARG A 61 -6.63 15.36 -7.69
N ALA A 62 -5.91 14.86 -8.69
CA ALA A 62 -4.82 15.60 -9.30
C ALA A 62 -5.30 16.80 -10.14
N ASN A 63 -6.60 16.93 -10.48
CA ASN A 63 -7.11 17.90 -11.47
C ASN A 63 -6.27 17.93 -12.77
N ILE A 64 -5.58 16.83 -13.04
CA ILE A 64 -4.64 16.62 -14.13
C ILE A 64 -5.03 15.27 -14.70
N ARG A 65 -5.38 15.25 -15.97
CA ARG A 65 -5.59 14.03 -16.73
C ARG A 65 -4.31 13.72 -17.49
N CYS A 66 -3.75 12.53 -17.27
CA CYS A 66 -2.68 12.05 -18.12
C CYS A 66 -3.26 11.45 -19.41
N LEU A 67 -2.53 11.60 -20.51
CA LEU A 67 -3.01 11.35 -21.87
C LEU A 67 -2.37 10.11 -22.51
N ALA A 68 -1.66 9.30 -21.73
CA ALA A 68 -1.19 8.01 -22.21
C ALA A 68 -2.36 7.01 -22.26
N LEU A 69 -2.21 5.94 -23.03
CA LEU A 69 -3.16 4.85 -23.09
C LEU A 69 -2.44 3.57 -22.67
N PHE A 70 -2.54 3.25 -21.38
CA PHE A 70 -2.12 1.97 -20.84
C PHE A 70 -3.33 1.09 -20.56
N TYR A 71 -3.12 -0.23 -20.56
CA TYR A 71 -4.12 -1.19 -20.13
C TYR A 71 -3.67 -1.83 -18.84
N VAL A 72 -4.53 -1.76 -17.83
CA VAL A 72 -4.30 -2.31 -16.50
C VAL A 72 -5.52 -3.11 -16.07
N TRP A 73 -5.37 -3.93 -15.06
CA TRP A 73 -6.47 -4.68 -14.45
C TRP A 73 -6.96 -3.95 -13.21
N ARG A 74 -8.27 -3.97 -12.97
CA ARG A 74 -8.88 -3.47 -11.74
C ARG A 74 -9.99 -4.40 -11.30
N TRP A 75 -10.29 -4.41 -10.02
CA TRP A 75 -11.52 -5.00 -9.52
C TRP A 75 -12.71 -4.12 -9.90
N ASP A 76 -13.78 -4.74 -10.39
CA ASP A 76 -15.06 -4.10 -10.65
C ASP A 76 -16.14 -4.68 -9.73
N MET A 77 -16.70 -3.83 -8.86
CA MET A 77 -17.73 -4.23 -7.90
C MET A 77 -19.06 -4.64 -8.55
N LYS A 78 -19.35 -4.18 -9.77
CA LYS A 78 -20.59 -4.53 -10.47
C LYS A 78 -20.49 -5.92 -11.08
N THR A 79 -19.36 -6.24 -11.73
CA THR A 79 -19.13 -7.57 -12.30
C THR A 79 -18.57 -8.57 -11.29
N GLN A 80 -18.13 -8.09 -10.12
CA GLN A 80 -17.44 -8.87 -9.08
C GLN A 80 -16.26 -9.66 -9.64
N SER A 81 -15.50 -9.01 -10.52
CA SER A 81 -14.37 -9.62 -11.21
C SER A 81 -13.29 -8.59 -11.54
N CYS A 82 -12.08 -9.08 -11.78
CA CYS A 82 -11.01 -8.27 -12.34
C CYS A 82 -11.24 -8.06 -13.84
N VAL A 83 -11.25 -6.80 -14.27
CA VAL A 83 -11.52 -6.37 -15.64
C VAL A 83 -10.36 -5.53 -16.17
N LEU A 84 -10.12 -5.60 -17.49
CA LEU A 84 -9.16 -4.74 -18.17
C LEU A 84 -9.75 -3.33 -18.31
N THR A 85 -8.98 -2.29 -18.03
CA THR A 85 -9.42 -0.87 -18.06
C THR A 85 -8.30 0.03 -18.59
N ASP A 86 -8.68 1.14 -19.22
CA ASP A 86 -7.78 2.19 -19.68
C ASP A 86 -7.21 3.00 -18.51
N TYR A 87 -5.91 3.31 -18.58
CA TYR A 87 -5.20 4.08 -17.56
C TYR A 87 -4.37 5.19 -18.20
N GLY A 88 -4.57 6.43 -17.72
CA GLY A 88 -3.94 7.63 -18.26
C GLY A 88 -2.43 7.73 -18.00
N GLY A 89 -1.90 6.91 -17.08
CA GLY A 89 -0.47 6.78 -16.81
C GLY A 89 0.07 7.64 -15.66
N CYS A 90 -0.79 8.22 -14.83
CA CYS A 90 -0.35 8.91 -13.61
C CYS A 90 -1.35 8.79 -12.47
N PHE A 91 -0.88 9.05 -11.25
CA PHE A 91 -1.67 8.99 -10.01
C PHE A 91 -2.45 7.67 -9.86
N PRO A 92 -1.79 6.52 -9.97
CA PRO A 92 -2.48 5.24 -9.85
C PRO A 92 -3.09 5.12 -8.45
N THR A 93 -4.26 4.49 -8.37
CA THR A 93 -4.78 4.04 -7.07
C THR A 93 -4.31 2.61 -6.77
N MET A 94 -4.69 2.08 -5.61
CA MET A 94 -4.44 0.68 -5.27
C MET A 94 -5.27 -0.32 -6.11
N ASN A 95 -6.33 0.14 -6.79
CA ASN A 95 -7.14 -0.69 -7.69
C ASN A 95 -6.64 -0.59 -9.14
N ASN A 96 -5.33 -0.76 -9.31
CA ASN A 96 -4.62 -0.67 -10.58
C ASN A 96 -3.49 -1.71 -10.57
N PHE A 97 -3.65 -2.77 -11.35
CA PHE A 97 -2.77 -3.94 -11.35
C PHE A 97 -2.19 -4.17 -12.74
N GLU A 98 -0.93 -4.61 -12.82
CA GLU A 98 -0.29 -4.87 -14.11
C GLU A 98 -0.81 -6.16 -14.76
N SER A 99 -1.35 -7.09 -13.96
CA SER A 99 -1.84 -8.38 -14.45
C SER A 99 -3.16 -8.81 -13.82
N LEU A 100 -3.91 -9.64 -14.55
CA LEU A 100 -5.11 -10.30 -14.06
C LEU A 100 -4.84 -11.17 -12.83
N GLU A 101 -3.69 -11.87 -12.82
CA GLU A 101 -3.29 -12.74 -11.71
C GLU A 101 -3.10 -11.93 -10.43
N GLU A 102 -2.40 -10.80 -10.51
CA GLU A 102 -2.18 -9.91 -9.36
C GLU A 102 -3.50 -9.35 -8.82
N CYS A 103 -4.36 -8.84 -9.69
CA CYS A 103 -5.69 -8.36 -9.29
C CYS A 103 -6.51 -9.47 -8.60
N ASN A 104 -6.52 -10.69 -9.16
CA ASN A 104 -7.23 -11.82 -8.57
C ASN A 104 -6.62 -12.28 -7.24
N LYS A 105 -5.30 -12.12 -7.06
CA LYS A 105 -4.62 -12.51 -5.82
C LYS A 105 -4.85 -11.50 -4.71
N ILE A 106 -4.92 -10.20 -5.04
CA ILE A 106 -4.95 -9.12 -4.06
C ILE A 106 -6.37 -8.59 -3.83
N ALA A 107 -7.05 -8.12 -4.88
CA ALA A 107 -8.32 -7.43 -4.73
C ALA A 107 -9.50 -8.38 -4.53
N LYS A 108 -9.54 -9.48 -5.29
CA LYS A 108 -10.64 -10.46 -5.25
C LYS A 108 -10.96 -10.96 -3.83
N PRO A 109 -10.01 -11.49 -3.03
CA PRO A 109 -10.34 -11.97 -1.69
C PRO A 109 -10.87 -10.87 -0.76
N VAL A 110 -10.34 -9.65 -0.87
CA VAL A 110 -10.76 -8.51 -0.05
C VAL A 110 -12.16 -8.02 -0.43
N CYS A 111 -12.38 -7.80 -1.74
CA CYS A 111 -13.63 -7.24 -2.21
C CYS A 111 -14.78 -8.26 -2.23
N GLN A 112 -14.50 -9.54 -2.42
CA GLN A 112 -15.51 -10.59 -2.25
C GLN A 112 -15.92 -10.71 -0.78
N GLN A 113 -14.97 -10.67 0.16
CA GLN A 113 -15.29 -10.66 1.58
C GLN A 113 -16.18 -9.47 1.94
N LEU A 114 -15.84 -8.28 1.45
CA LEU A 114 -16.68 -7.08 1.64
C LEU A 114 -18.11 -7.28 1.10
N VAL A 115 -18.27 -7.92 -0.08
CA VAL A 115 -19.60 -8.18 -0.64
C VAL A 115 -20.40 -9.12 0.24
N GLU A 116 -19.79 -10.17 0.81
CA GLU A 116 -20.48 -11.06 1.75
C GLU A 116 -20.83 -10.33 3.05
N ASP A 117 -19.89 -9.58 3.63
CA ASP A 117 -20.13 -8.79 4.85
C ASP A 117 -21.30 -7.81 4.66
N LEU A 118 -21.40 -7.17 3.49
CA LEU A 118 -22.47 -6.23 3.18
C LEU A 118 -23.84 -6.89 2.96
N LYS A 119 -23.90 -8.18 2.59
CA LYS A 119 -25.18 -8.91 2.45
C LYS A 119 -25.83 -9.18 3.80
N ASP A 120 -25.02 -9.34 4.84
CA ASP A 120 -25.48 -9.67 6.18
C ASP A 120 -25.87 -8.44 7.01
N ILE A 121 -25.57 -7.23 6.52
CA ILE A 121 -25.98 -5.98 7.16
C ILE A 121 -27.47 -5.76 6.97
N ASN A 122 -28.20 -5.70 8.09
CA ASN A 122 -29.60 -5.36 8.12
C ASN A 122 -29.80 -3.87 8.44
N ILE A 123 -31.03 -3.37 8.23
CA ILE A 123 -31.35 -1.96 8.49
C ILE A 123 -31.22 -1.59 9.98
N LEU A 124 -31.40 -2.54 10.90
CA LEU A 124 -31.25 -2.31 12.34
C LEU A 124 -29.77 -2.08 12.69
N ASP A 125 -28.82 -2.79 12.08
CA ASP A 125 -27.38 -2.58 12.31
C ASP A 125 -26.96 -1.16 11.92
N ILE A 126 -27.53 -0.65 10.82
CA ILE A 126 -27.31 0.72 10.35
C ILE A 126 -27.93 1.72 11.33
N LEU A 127 -29.16 1.47 11.78
CA LEU A 127 -29.85 2.33 12.74
C LEU A 127 -29.13 2.37 14.09
N ASP A 128 -28.61 1.25 14.58
CA ASP A 128 -27.85 1.15 15.82
C ASP A 128 -26.57 1.98 15.75
N PHE A 129 -25.84 1.93 14.63
CA PHE A 129 -24.68 2.80 14.40
C PHE A 129 -25.05 4.28 14.46
N PHE A 130 -26.16 4.67 13.83
CA PHE A 130 -26.63 6.06 13.85
C PHE A 130 -27.12 6.49 15.24
N ILE A 131 -27.83 5.63 15.97
CA ILE A 131 -28.29 5.88 17.33
C ILE A 131 -27.09 6.10 18.25
N TYR A 132 -26.08 5.23 18.18
CA TYR A 132 -24.84 5.37 18.96
C TYR A 132 -24.12 6.71 18.70
N LYS A 133 -24.04 7.13 17.44
CA LYS A 133 -23.44 8.43 17.04
C LYS A 133 -24.24 9.66 17.46
N VAL A 134 -25.55 9.52 17.73
CA VAL A 134 -26.41 10.61 18.20
C VAL A 134 -26.41 10.70 19.73
N GLN A 135 -26.15 9.58 20.41
CA GLN A 135 -26.10 9.50 21.87
C GLN A 135 -24.76 9.97 22.48
N ASN A 136 -23.77 10.30 21.64
CA ASN A 136 -22.40 10.69 22.03
C ASN A 136 -21.99 11.97 21.31
#